data_AF-A0A6B1CKU5-F1
#
_entry.id   AF-A0A6B1CKU5-F1
#
_cell.length_a   1.000
_cell.length_b   1.000
_cell.length_c   1.000
_cell.angle_alpha   90.00
_cell.angle_beta   90.00
_cell.angle_gamma   90.00
#
_symmetry.space_group_name_H-M   'P 1'
#
loop_
_entity.id
_entity.type
_entity.pdbx_description
1 polymer ?
#
loop_
_entity_poly.entity_id
_entity_poly.type
_entity_poly.pdbx_seq_one_letter_code
_entity_poly.pdbx_strand_id
1 'polypeptide(L)'
;MKTTWVIAAALLLITAAAMDTSARGRGGKHGFYGHGKRSEHKGSLIEKLGLSEDQQAQIQTLKENIRAQGQTLGEQYRTDVEAILTDEQLETLEEVRNPLGLTDDQKTQIQTLKDQDLTKEEFRTSFEAILTDEQIQTLEERKANRPDRPSLGLTDDQRTQIQELKDQDLTKEEFRTSFEAILTDEQIQTLEERKANRGQHGKRGKHRNSLVEQLGLTEDQQTQIQTLIETLNEQRKALRAEYWTDFEAILTADQFATLEGIRTNRGRHWKGSEEEDETTETEAAGKVATVAETSWGRVKDSFGQ
;
A
#
# COMPACT_ATOMS: atom_id res chain seq x y z
N MET A 1 -19.96 23.69 -37.96
CA MET A 1 -19.43 23.74 -36.59
C MET A 1 -20.22 22.76 -35.74
N LYS A 2 -19.65 21.59 -35.42
CA LYS A 2 -20.22 20.64 -34.47
C LYS A 2 -19.07 20.16 -33.59
N THR A 3 -18.95 20.79 -32.43
CA THR A 3 -18.10 20.38 -31.32
C THR A 3 -18.84 19.29 -30.56
N THR A 4 -18.40 18.05 -30.70
CA THR A 4 -18.75 16.97 -29.79
C THR A 4 -17.47 16.52 -29.13
N TRP A 5 -17.28 16.99 -27.90
CA TRP A 5 -16.32 16.47 -26.94
C TRP A 5 -16.74 15.05 -26.59
N VAL A 6 -15.89 14.07 -26.87
CA VAL A 6 -15.99 12.73 -26.29
C VAL A 6 -14.92 12.66 -25.21
N ILE A 7 -15.34 12.90 -23.96
CA ILE A 7 -14.58 12.56 -22.77
C ILE A 7 -15.21 11.28 -22.25
N ALA A 8 -14.50 10.16 -22.37
CA ALA A 8 -14.83 8.91 -21.71
C ALA A 8 -13.57 8.43 -20.99
N ALA A 9 -13.36 8.94 -19.77
CA ALA A 9 -12.35 8.45 -18.85
C ALA A 9 -12.88 7.16 -18.21
N ALA A 10 -12.59 6.02 -18.83
CA ALA A 10 -12.82 4.71 -18.22
C ALA A 10 -11.63 4.40 -17.31
N LEU A 11 -11.93 4.29 -16.03
CA LEU A 11 -10.97 4.46 -14.98
C LEU A 11 -10.95 3.21 -14.13
N LEU A 12 -9.88 2.42 -14.24
CA LEU A 12 -9.68 1.35 -13.28
C LEU A 12 -8.30 1.27 -12.65
N LEU A 13 -8.34 1.35 -11.33
CA LEU A 13 -7.25 1.14 -10.39
C LEU A 13 -6.79 -0.32 -10.38
N ILE A 14 -5.79 -0.62 -11.20
CA ILE A 14 -4.71 -1.48 -10.72
C ILE A 14 -3.80 -0.56 -9.90
N THR A 15 -3.95 -0.64 -8.58
CA THR A 15 -2.95 -0.14 -7.65
C THR A 15 -1.62 -0.82 -7.98
N ALA A 16 -0.84 -0.18 -8.84
CA ALA A 16 0.60 -0.33 -8.78
C ALA A 16 0.97 0.06 -7.35
N ALA A 17 1.24 -0.94 -6.53
CA ALA A 17 1.95 -0.78 -5.27
C ALA A 17 3.39 -0.35 -5.58
N ALA A 18 3.55 0.81 -6.24
CA ALA A 18 4.77 1.58 -6.27
C ALA A 18 4.85 2.27 -4.91
N MET A 19 5.41 1.53 -3.97
CA MET A 19 5.81 2.02 -2.67
C MET A 19 6.75 3.21 -2.86
N ASP A 20 6.37 4.32 -2.22
CA ASP A 20 7.17 5.48 -1.87
C ASP A 20 8.47 5.02 -1.14
N THR A 21 9.56 4.87 -1.89
CA THR A 21 10.91 4.71 -1.34
C THR A 21 11.91 5.54 -2.13
N SER A 22 11.88 6.86 -1.98
CA SER A 22 13.05 7.69 -2.27
C SER A 22 13.01 9.01 -1.50
N ALA A 23 13.48 8.97 -0.26
CA ALA A 23 14.30 10.04 0.32
C ALA A 23 15.12 9.45 1.49
N ARG A 24 16.32 8.98 1.12
CA ARG A 24 17.51 8.69 1.96
C ARG A 24 17.39 7.64 3.08
N GLY A 25 18.11 6.53 2.89
CA GLY A 25 18.82 5.77 3.94
C GLY A 25 17.96 4.97 4.95
N ARG A 26 18.25 3.67 5.05
CA ARG A 26 17.90 2.74 6.16
C ARG A 26 16.49 2.86 6.77
N GLY A 27 15.60 1.97 6.35
CA GLY A 27 14.45 1.59 7.19
C GLY A 27 13.25 1.07 6.42
N GLY A 28 12.93 -0.22 6.59
CA GLY A 28 11.78 -0.87 5.96
C GLY A 28 10.44 -0.28 6.41
N LYS A 29 9.87 0.60 5.59
CA LYS A 29 8.50 1.12 5.75
C LYS A 29 7.47 0.02 5.44
N HIS A 30 6.72 -0.40 6.46
CA HIS A 30 5.52 -1.21 6.32
C HIS A 30 4.44 -0.45 5.53
N GLY A 31 4.03 -1.01 4.38
CA GLY A 31 2.89 -0.54 3.61
C GLY A 31 1.57 -0.71 4.36
N PHE A 32 0.75 0.33 4.29
CA PHE A 32 -0.52 0.55 5.00
C PHE A 32 -1.71 -0.31 4.50
N TYR A 33 -1.51 -1.23 3.55
CA TYR A 33 -2.58 -2.11 3.05
C TYR A 33 -2.09 -3.56 3.01
N GLY A 34 -2.13 -4.22 4.16
CA GLY A 34 -1.92 -5.65 4.29
C GLY A 34 -3.00 -6.22 5.18
N HIS A 35 -4.12 -6.63 4.58
CA HIS A 35 -5.13 -7.47 5.21
C HIS A 35 -4.52 -8.84 5.56
N GLY A 36 -3.78 -8.88 6.66
CA GLY A 36 -3.60 -10.08 7.46
C GLY A 36 -4.25 -9.78 8.79
N LYS A 37 -5.26 -10.57 9.19
CA LYS A 37 -5.81 -10.57 10.55
C LYS A 37 -4.63 -10.67 11.53
N ARG A 38 -4.26 -9.54 12.15
CA ARG A 38 -3.05 -9.45 12.97
C ARG A 38 -3.38 -8.66 14.23
N SER A 39 -3.60 -9.43 15.29
CA SER A 39 -3.75 -9.05 16.70
C SER A 39 -4.84 -8.01 17.02
N GLU A 40 -5.91 -8.47 17.68
CA GLU A 40 -6.91 -7.65 18.37
C GLU A 40 -6.31 -6.74 19.47
N HIS A 41 -5.02 -6.85 19.80
CA HIS A 41 -4.36 -5.95 20.77
C HIS A 41 -3.87 -4.61 20.24
N LYS A 42 -4.27 -4.21 19.03
CA LYS A 42 -4.16 -2.82 18.60
C LYS A 42 -5.50 -2.40 18.04
N GLY A 43 -6.42 -2.08 18.95
CA GLY A 43 -7.64 -1.37 18.60
C GLY A 43 -7.36 -0.31 17.54
N SER A 44 -8.29 -0.22 16.58
CA SER A 44 -8.22 0.76 15.49
C SER A 44 -7.78 2.11 16.06
N LEU A 45 -7.04 2.92 15.31
CA LEU A 45 -6.71 4.28 15.76
C LEU A 45 -7.98 5.01 16.26
N ILE A 46 -9.13 4.70 15.65
CA ILE A 46 -10.48 5.14 16.03
C ILE A 46 -10.84 4.74 17.47
N GLU A 47 -10.63 3.47 17.82
CA GLU A 47 -10.94 2.93 19.14
C GLU A 47 -9.99 3.50 20.22
N LYS A 48 -8.70 3.63 19.89
CA LYS A 48 -7.70 4.18 20.81
C LYS A 48 -7.89 5.66 21.10
N LEU A 49 -8.51 6.39 20.18
CA LEU A 49 -8.82 7.81 20.35
C LEU A 49 -10.23 8.02 20.93
N GLY A 50 -11.04 6.97 21.12
CA GLY A 50 -12.41 7.12 21.62
C GLY A 50 -13.23 8.13 20.81
N LEU A 51 -13.18 8.02 19.48
CA LEU A 51 -13.85 8.97 18.59
C LEU A 51 -15.38 8.88 18.71
N SER A 52 -16.04 10.03 18.82
CA SER A 52 -17.51 10.13 18.76
C SER A 52 -18.05 9.72 17.38
N GLU A 53 -19.35 9.40 17.30
CA GLU A 53 -20.00 9.04 16.03
C GLU A 53 -19.85 10.15 14.97
N ASP A 54 -20.03 11.41 15.36
CA ASP A 54 -19.86 12.55 14.46
C ASP A 54 -18.42 12.67 13.95
N GLN A 55 -17.42 12.48 14.81
CA GLN A 55 -16.01 12.48 14.39
C GLN A 55 -15.71 11.30 13.46
N GLN A 56 -16.27 10.12 13.74
CA GLN A 56 -16.11 8.96 12.87
C GLN A 56 -16.69 9.22 11.48
N ALA A 57 -17.88 9.81 11.40
CA ALA A 57 -18.50 10.21 10.14
C ALA A 57 -17.64 11.23 9.37
N GLN A 58 -17.16 12.29 10.05
CA GLN A 58 -16.27 13.29 9.44
C GLN A 58 -14.97 12.66 8.90
N ILE A 59 -14.38 11.72 9.65
CA ILE A 59 -13.18 11.01 9.22
C ILE A 59 -13.46 10.07 8.04
N GLN A 60 -14.64 9.45 7.98
CA GLN A 60 -15.05 8.65 6.82
C GLN A 60 -15.16 9.53 5.57
N THR A 61 -15.85 10.65 5.65
CA THR A 61 -15.94 11.62 4.55
C THR A 61 -14.56 12.14 4.12
N LEU A 62 -13.68 12.45 5.08
CA LEU A 62 -12.31 12.87 4.79
C LEU A 62 -11.53 11.76 4.04
N LYS A 63 -11.65 10.50 4.47
CA LYS A 63 -11.00 9.36 3.80
C LYS A 63 -11.51 9.16 2.38
N GLU A 64 -12.82 9.30 2.16
CA GLU A 64 -13.42 9.19 0.83
C GLU A 64 -12.93 10.29 -0.11
N ASN A 65 -12.87 11.53 0.37
CA ASN A 65 -12.32 12.66 -0.38
C ASN A 65 -10.85 12.42 -0.76
N ILE A 66 -10.01 12.08 0.20
CA ILE A 66 -8.58 11.82 -0.05
C ILE A 66 -8.38 10.60 -0.96
N ARG A 67 -9.23 9.57 -0.84
CA ARG A 67 -9.24 8.44 -1.77
C ARG A 67 -9.54 8.94 -3.18
N ALA A 68 -10.61 9.72 -3.39
CA ALA A 68 -10.97 10.26 -4.69
C ALA A 68 -9.84 11.11 -5.30
N GLN A 69 -9.25 12.04 -4.55
CA GLN A 69 -8.11 12.84 -5.01
C GLN A 69 -6.90 11.96 -5.38
N GLY A 70 -6.62 10.94 -4.57
CA GLY A 70 -5.55 9.97 -4.85
C GLY A 70 -5.79 9.14 -6.12
N GLN A 71 -7.05 8.86 -6.46
CA GLN A 71 -7.43 8.22 -7.72
C GLN A 71 -7.14 9.15 -8.90
N THR A 72 -7.61 10.40 -8.82
CA THR A 72 -7.37 11.43 -9.85
C THR A 72 -5.88 11.66 -10.12
N LEU A 73 -5.05 11.74 -9.06
CA LEU A 73 -3.60 11.83 -9.24
C LEU A 73 -3.01 10.58 -9.91
N GLY A 74 -3.54 9.40 -9.58
CA GLY A 74 -3.13 8.14 -10.20
C GLY A 74 -3.51 8.05 -11.68
N GLU A 75 -4.65 8.60 -12.06
CA GLU A 75 -5.12 8.70 -13.45
C GLU A 75 -4.25 9.62 -14.27
N GLN A 76 -4.05 10.83 -13.77
CA GLN A 76 -3.24 11.83 -14.43
C GLN A 76 -1.84 11.28 -14.70
N TYR A 77 -1.20 10.69 -13.68
CA TYR A 77 0.10 10.05 -13.84
C TYR A 77 0.09 8.96 -14.93
N ARG A 78 -0.97 8.16 -15.04
CA ARG A 78 -1.06 7.13 -16.08
C ARG A 78 -1.18 7.75 -17.45
N THR A 79 -2.05 8.73 -17.63
CA THR A 79 -2.21 9.44 -18.91
C THR A 79 -0.89 10.10 -19.32
N ASP A 80 -0.19 10.74 -18.37
CA ASP A 80 1.10 11.37 -18.63
C ASP A 80 2.18 10.35 -19.01
N VAL A 81 2.19 9.18 -18.38
CA VAL A 81 3.10 8.07 -18.77
C VAL A 81 2.73 7.52 -20.14
N GLU A 82 1.44 7.26 -20.40
CA GLU A 82 0.97 6.72 -21.68
C GLU A 82 1.33 7.66 -22.85
N ALA A 83 1.33 8.98 -22.63
CA ALA A 83 1.74 9.97 -23.63
C ALA A 83 3.25 9.96 -23.95
N ILE A 84 4.10 9.35 -23.10
CA ILE A 84 5.55 9.23 -23.31
C ILE A 84 5.90 7.95 -24.09
N LEU A 85 5.02 6.95 -24.05
CA LEU A 85 5.24 5.64 -24.64
C LEU A 85 4.87 5.62 -26.13
N THR A 86 5.50 4.71 -26.87
CA THR A 86 5.09 4.38 -28.24
C THR A 86 3.87 3.46 -28.24
N ASP A 87 3.19 3.33 -29.37
CA ASP A 87 2.04 2.42 -29.51
C ASP A 87 2.38 0.97 -29.17
N GLU A 88 3.56 0.48 -29.58
CA GLU A 88 4.05 -0.87 -29.25
C GLU A 88 4.33 -1.04 -27.74
N GLN A 89 4.86 0.00 -27.10
CA GLN A 89 5.08 0.02 -25.65
C GLN A 89 3.74 0.08 -24.89
N LEU A 90 2.74 0.78 -25.43
CA LEU A 90 1.39 0.84 -24.85
C LEU A 90 0.70 -0.52 -24.89
N GLU A 91 0.81 -1.24 -26.01
CA GLU A 91 0.29 -2.62 -26.13
C GLU A 91 0.94 -3.54 -25.10
N THR A 92 2.28 -3.52 -25.01
CA THR A 92 3.02 -4.30 -24.00
C THR A 92 2.63 -3.91 -22.58
N LEU A 93 2.46 -2.61 -22.31
CA LEU A 93 2.01 -2.11 -21.03
C LEU A 93 0.59 -2.60 -20.70
N GLU A 94 -0.31 -2.65 -21.69
CA GLU A 94 -1.65 -3.17 -21.52
C GLU A 94 -1.66 -4.67 -21.21
N GLU A 95 -0.83 -5.49 -21.85
CA GLU A 95 -0.69 -6.91 -21.52
C GLU A 95 -0.20 -7.13 -20.08
N VAL A 96 0.77 -6.33 -19.65
CA VAL A 96 1.29 -6.39 -18.27
C VAL A 96 0.26 -5.90 -17.26
N ARG A 97 -0.48 -4.84 -17.59
CA ARG A 97 -1.51 -4.22 -16.74
C ARG A 97 -2.75 -5.10 -16.65
N ASN A 98 -3.21 -5.61 -17.77
CA ASN A 98 -4.45 -6.36 -17.92
C ASN A 98 -4.17 -7.80 -18.35
N PRO A 99 -3.49 -8.58 -17.51
CA PRO A 99 -3.05 -9.92 -17.89
C PRO A 99 -4.17 -10.93 -18.18
N LEU A 100 -5.38 -10.62 -17.75
CA LEU A 100 -6.57 -11.44 -17.98
C LEU A 100 -7.38 -10.91 -19.17
N GLY A 101 -6.93 -9.85 -19.85
CA GLY A 101 -7.69 -9.22 -20.93
C GLY A 101 -9.10 -8.79 -20.49
N LEU A 102 -9.24 -8.29 -19.26
CA LEU A 102 -10.53 -7.84 -18.74
C LEU A 102 -11.08 -6.70 -19.60
N THR A 103 -12.33 -6.79 -19.98
CA THR A 103 -13.05 -5.69 -20.66
C THR A 103 -13.33 -4.55 -19.67
N ASP A 104 -13.66 -3.36 -20.19
CA ASP A 104 -14.00 -2.21 -19.35
C ASP A 104 -15.29 -2.42 -18.54
N ASP A 105 -16.23 -3.20 -19.08
CA ASP A 105 -17.44 -3.61 -18.36
C ASP A 105 -17.11 -4.57 -17.21
N GLN A 106 -16.31 -5.61 -17.46
CA GLN A 106 -15.87 -6.54 -16.41
C GLN A 106 -15.09 -5.81 -15.31
N LYS A 107 -14.18 -4.92 -15.72
CA LYS A 107 -13.45 -4.01 -14.85
C LYS A 107 -14.42 -3.25 -13.94
N THR A 108 -15.41 -2.57 -14.51
CA THR A 108 -16.41 -1.80 -13.77
C THR A 108 -17.17 -2.67 -12.77
N GLN A 109 -17.63 -3.86 -13.18
CA GLN A 109 -18.33 -4.79 -12.29
C GLN A 109 -17.46 -5.27 -11.12
N ILE A 110 -16.18 -5.58 -11.38
CA ILE A 110 -15.21 -5.96 -10.33
C ILE A 110 -15.01 -4.82 -9.34
N GLN A 111 -14.99 -3.56 -9.80
CA GLN A 111 -14.89 -2.41 -8.91
C GLN A 111 -16.13 -2.30 -8.01
N THR A 112 -17.32 -2.46 -8.58
CA THR A 112 -18.57 -2.50 -7.79
C THR A 112 -18.53 -3.61 -6.73
N LEU A 113 -18.08 -4.82 -7.08
CA LEU A 113 -17.94 -5.91 -6.11
C LEU A 113 -16.95 -5.59 -4.98
N LYS A 114 -15.87 -4.84 -5.26
CA LYS A 114 -14.87 -4.47 -4.23
C LYS A 114 -15.39 -3.43 -3.24
N ASP A 115 -16.34 -2.62 -3.66
CA ASP A 115 -16.94 -1.59 -2.81
C ASP A 115 -18.14 -2.15 -2.01
N GLN A 116 -18.54 -3.40 -2.26
CA GLN A 116 -19.51 -4.14 -1.44
C GLN A 116 -18.83 -4.80 -0.24
N ASP A 117 -19.58 -4.93 0.87
CA ASP A 117 -19.14 -5.65 2.07
C ASP A 117 -19.36 -7.17 1.92
N LEU A 118 -18.57 -7.79 1.05
CA LEU A 118 -18.62 -9.22 0.77
C LEU A 118 -17.56 -9.98 1.58
N THR A 119 -17.91 -11.18 2.05
CA THR A 119 -16.89 -12.12 2.52
C THR A 119 -15.95 -12.49 1.37
N LYS A 120 -14.78 -13.01 1.73
CA LYS A 120 -13.77 -13.42 0.75
C LYS A 120 -14.29 -14.50 -0.21
N GLU A 121 -15.16 -15.39 0.27
CA GLU A 121 -15.73 -16.46 -0.55
C GLU A 121 -16.78 -15.91 -1.50
N GLU A 122 -17.71 -15.08 -1.00
CA GLU A 122 -18.71 -14.40 -1.83
C GLU A 122 -18.08 -13.50 -2.90
N PHE A 123 -17.03 -12.75 -2.53
CA PHE A 123 -16.28 -11.95 -3.49
C PHE A 123 -15.65 -12.84 -4.56
N ARG A 124 -15.06 -13.98 -4.20
CA ARG A 124 -14.44 -14.90 -5.18
C ARG A 124 -15.46 -15.48 -6.14
N THR A 125 -16.57 -15.99 -5.62
CA THR A 125 -17.63 -16.56 -6.45
C THR A 125 -18.21 -15.51 -7.40
N SER A 126 -18.51 -14.31 -6.89
CA SER A 126 -19.02 -13.21 -7.72
C SER A 126 -17.98 -12.73 -8.73
N PHE A 127 -16.70 -12.68 -8.35
CA PHE A 127 -15.60 -12.32 -9.24
C PHE A 127 -15.42 -13.33 -10.37
N GLU A 128 -15.42 -14.63 -10.07
CA GLU A 128 -15.30 -15.70 -11.07
C GLU A 128 -16.51 -15.70 -12.03
N ALA A 129 -17.71 -15.37 -11.56
CA ALA A 129 -18.90 -15.26 -12.41
C ALA A 129 -18.85 -14.11 -13.44
N ILE A 130 -17.99 -13.11 -13.25
CA ILE A 130 -17.78 -12.01 -14.20
C ILE A 130 -16.79 -12.42 -15.32
N LEU A 131 -15.94 -13.41 -15.05
CA LEU A 131 -14.90 -13.84 -15.96
C LEU A 131 -15.42 -14.86 -16.98
N THR A 132 -14.75 -14.94 -18.13
CA THR A 132 -14.96 -16.03 -19.09
C THR A 132 -14.20 -17.29 -18.65
N ASP A 133 -14.58 -18.46 -19.20
CA ASP A 133 -13.90 -19.73 -18.91
C ASP A 133 -12.39 -19.67 -19.24
N GLU A 134 -12.03 -19.01 -20.35
CA GLU A 134 -10.62 -18.81 -20.75
C GLU A 134 -9.85 -17.93 -19.75
N GLN A 135 -10.49 -16.90 -19.21
CA GLN A 135 -9.90 -16.02 -18.18
C GLN A 135 -9.72 -16.77 -16.85
N ILE A 136 -10.69 -17.62 -16.49
CA ILE A 136 -10.59 -18.49 -15.31
C ILE A 136 -9.40 -19.45 -15.47
N GLN A 137 -9.27 -20.11 -16.63
CA GLN A 137 -8.14 -20.98 -16.91
C GLN A 137 -6.80 -20.24 -16.79
N THR A 138 -6.68 -19.05 -17.39
CA THR A 138 -5.48 -18.21 -17.28
C THR A 138 -5.15 -17.88 -15.82
N LEU A 139 -6.17 -17.62 -15.01
CA LEU A 139 -6.04 -17.33 -13.59
C LEU A 139 -5.59 -18.56 -12.79
N GLU A 140 -6.07 -19.75 -13.13
CA GLU A 140 -5.64 -21.02 -12.54
C GLU A 140 -4.20 -21.39 -12.92
N GLU A 141 -3.82 -21.26 -14.18
CA GLU A 141 -2.45 -21.47 -14.64
C GLU A 141 -1.49 -20.52 -13.92
N ARG A 142 -1.90 -19.25 -13.73
CA ARG A 142 -1.13 -18.28 -12.93
C ARG A 142 -1.08 -18.64 -11.45
N LYS A 143 -2.15 -19.19 -10.88
CA LYS A 143 -2.14 -19.69 -9.50
C LYS A 143 -1.17 -20.87 -9.36
N ALA A 144 -1.13 -21.78 -10.34
CA ALA A 144 -0.25 -22.93 -10.38
C ALA A 144 1.22 -22.55 -10.63
N ASN A 145 1.47 -21.56 -11.49
CA ASN A 145 2.79 -21.04 -11.83
C ASN A 145 3.30 -19.95 -10.88
N ARG A 146 2.53 -19.59 -9.85
CA ARG A 146 3.10 -18.77 -8.78
C ARG A 146 4.25 -19.58 -8.20
N PRO A 147 5.47 -19.01 -8.10
CA PRO A 147 6.56 -19.71 -7.44
C PRO A 147 6.01 -20.13 -6.10
N ASP A 148 5.92 -21.44 -5.89
CA ASP A 148 5.40 -22.01 -4.67
C ASP A 148 6.09 -21.23 -3.57
N ARG A 149 5.35 -20.42 -2.81
CA ARG A 149 5.84 -20.05 -1.48
C ARG A 149 5.93 -21.42 -0.87
N PRO A 150 7.13 -22.01 -0.70
CA PRO A 150 7.22 -23.43 -0.44
C PRO A 150 6.22 -23.68 0.68
N SER A 151 5.18 -24.46 0.42
CA SER A 151 4.18 -24.62 1.48
C SER A 151 4.91 -25.38 2.58
N LEU A 152 4.49 -25.27 3.84
CA LEU A 152 5.08 -26.16 4.85
C LEU A 152 4.61 -27.61 4.65
N GLY A 153 3.90 -27.94 3.56
CA GLY A 153 3.31 -29.27 3.39
C GLY A 153 2.40 -29.64 4.55
N LEU A 154 1.67 -28.66 5.10
CA LEU A 154 0.82 -28.87 6.27
C LEU A 154 -0.28 -29.89 5.93
N THR A 155 -0.41 -30.92 6.76
CA THR A 155 -1.53 -31.87 6.70
C THR A 155 -2.85 -31.17 7.02
N ASP A 156 -3.98 -31.78 6.65
CA ASP A 156 -5.30 -31.20 6.93
C ASP A 156 -5.55 -31.08 8.44
N ASP A 157 -5.06 -32.03 9.23
CA ASP A 157 -5.11 -31.97 10.70
C ASP A 157 -4.26 -30.81 11.25
N GLN A 158 -3.04 -30.63 10.75
CA GLN A 158 -2.17 -29.50 11.13
C GLN A 158 -2.82 -28.16 10.76
N ARG A 159 -3.47 -28.06 9.60
CA ARG A 159 -4.18 -26.85 9.17
C ARG A 159 -5.34 -26.52 10.10
N THR A 160 -6.09 -27.54 10.51
CA THR A 160 -7.22 -27.40 11.43
C THR A 160 -6.74 -26.94 12.81
N GLN A 161 -5.71 -27.57 13.36
CA GLN A 161 -5.11 -27.17 14.64
C GLN A 161 -4.52 -25.75 14.60
N ILE A 162 -3.85 -25.38 13.50
CA ILE A 162 -3.34 -24.01 13.31
C ILE A 162 -4.49 -23.00 13.22
N GLN A 163 -5.62 -23.38 12.62
CA GLN A 163 -6.79 -22.51 12.54
C GLN A 163 -7.40 -22.30 13.93
N GLU A 164 -7.58 -23.38 14.70
CA GLU A 164 -8.03 -23.31 16.10
C GLU A 164 -7.08 -22.46 16.97
N LEU A 165 -5.76 -22.63 16.84
CA LEU A 165 -4.78 -21.81 17.55
C LEU A 165 -4.87 -20.32 17.20
N LYS A 166 -5.26 -19.97 15.96
CA LYS A 166 -5.42 -18.56 15.55
C LYS A 166 -6.66 -17.92 16.13
N ASP A 167 -7.65 -18.73 16.45
CA ASP A 167 -8.92 -18.29 17.02
C ASP A 167 -8.85 -18.23 18.57
N GLN A 168 -7.75 -18.69 19.16
CA GLN A 168 -7.42 -18.51 20.59
C GLN A 168 -6.73 -17.15 20.83
N ASP A 169 -7.05 -16.51 21.96
CA ASP A 169 -6.43 -15.27 22.42
C ASP A 169 -5.06 -15.57 23.07
N LEU A 170 -4.09 -15.97 22.24
CA LEU A 170 -2.73 -16.29 22.66
C LEU A 170 -1.80 -15.10 22.41
N THR A 171 -0.85 -14.89 23.32
CA THR A 171 0.26 -13.96 23.04
C THR A 171 1.08 -14.46 21.86
N LYS A 172 1.86 -13.56 21.25
CA LYS A 172 2.69 -13.91 20.09
C LYS A 172 3.72 -15.01 20.39
N GLU A 173 4.20 -15.09 21.63
CA GLU A 173 5.16 -16.11 22.05
C GLU A 173 4.47 -17.45 22.26
N GLU A 174 3.34 -17.46 22.98
CA GLU A 174 2.54 -18.67 23.17
C GLU A 174 2.03 -19.22 21.84
N PHE A 175 1.51 -18.37 20.96
CA PHE A 175 1.10 -18.77 19.62
C PHE A 175 2.28 -19.38 18.85
N ARG A 176 3.49 -18.81 18.94
CA ARG A 176 4.67 -19.36 18.26
C ARG A 176 5.04 -20.73 18.79
N THR A 177 5.08 -20.89 20.10
CA THR A 177 5.41 -22.18 20.73
C THR A 177 4.38 -23.24 20.37
N SER A 178 3.08 -22.93 20.48
CA SER A 178 2.01 -23.85 20.11
C SER A 178 1.99 -24.14 18.61
N PHE A 179 2.27 -23.14 17.77
CA PHE A 179 2.36 -23.32 16.33
C PHE A 179 3.54 -24.20 15.94
N GLU A 180 4.72 -24.01 16.53
CA GLU A 180 5.91 -24.84 16.30
C GLU A 180 5.68 -26.28 16.79
N ALA A 181 4.91 -26.49 17.86
CA ALA A 181 4.55 -27.82 18.36
C ALA A 181 3.63 -28.62 17.42
N ILE A 182 2.87 -27.97 16.54
CA ILE A 182 2.02 -28.64 15.52
C ILE A 182 2.88 -29.11 14.32
N LEU A 183 4.02 -28.47 14.12
CA LEU A 183 4.89 -28.74 12.98
C LEU A 183 5.86 -29.87 13.28
N THR A 184 6.27 -30.56 12.22
CA THR A 184 7.39 -31.51 12.25
C THR A 184 8.73 -30.76 12.28
N ASP A 185 9.78 -31.42 12.75
CA ASP A 185 11.13 -30.87 12.79
C ASP A 185 11.61 -30.39 11.40
N GLU A 186 11.28 -31.13 10.33
CA GLU A 186 11.59 -30.74 8.95
C GLU A 186 10.86 -29.46 8.52
N GLN A 187 9.60 -29.28 8.96
CA GLN A 187 8.81 -28.07 8.70
C GLN A 187 9.34 -26.88 9.50
N ILE A 188 9.80 -27.10 10.74
CA ILE A 188 10.43 -26.08 11.59
C ILE A 188 11.75 -25.62 10.96
N GLN A 189 12.61 -26.55 10.54
CA GLN A 189 13.87 -26.24 9.86
C GLN A 189 13.61 -25.42 8.59
N THR A 190 12.60 -25.82 7.80
CA THR A 190 12.17 -25.09 6.61
C THR A 190 11.68 -23.66 6.96
N LEU A 191 11.03 -23.46 8.11
CA LEU A 191 10.65 -22.13 8.60
C LEU A 191 11.84 -21.29 9.02
N GLU A 192 12.84 -21.87 9.68
CA GLU A 192 14.04 -21.17 10.13
C GLU A 192 14.92 -20.74 8.95
N GLU A 193 15.12 -21.63 7.98
CA GLU A 193 15.80 -21.30 6.73
C GLU A 193 15.09 -20.14 6.00
N ARG A 194 13.76 -20.13 6.00
CA ARG A 194 12.98 -18.99 5.47
C ARG A 194 13.12 -17.73 6.30
N LYS A 195 13.19 -17.83 7.63
CA LYS A 195 13.40 -16.67 8.52
C LYS A 195 14.80 -16.08 8.25
N ALA A 196 15.83 -16.91 8.07
CA ALA A 196 17.17 -16.50 7.71
C ALA A 196 17.24 -15.88 6.31
N ASN A 197 16.61 -16.52 5.31
CA ASN A 197 16.55 -16.02 3.93
C ASN A 197 15.64 -14.79 3.74
N ARG A 198 14.74 -14.51 4.70
CA ARG A 198 13.88 -13.33 4.70
C ARG A 198 14.66 -12.01 4.76
N GLY A 199 15.87 -12.02 5.33
CA GLY A 199 16.76 -10.86 5.37
C GLY A 199 17.47 -10.57 4.05
N GLN A 200 17.75 -11.59 3.24
CA GLN A 200 18.49 -11.44 1.97
C GLN A 200 17.62 -11.01 0.78
N HIS A 201 16.32 -11.34 0.78
CA HIS A 201 15.40 -11.00 -0.30
C HIS A 201 14.74 -9.61 -0.19
N GLY A 202 15.26 -8.73 0.68
CA GLY A 202 14.78 -7.35 0.85
C GLY A 202 14.96 -6.42 -0.37
N LYS A 203 15.57 -6.89 -1.47
CA LYS A 203 15.71 -6.13 -2.73
C LYS A 203 14.37 -6.07 -3.49
N ARG A 204 13.37 -5.41 -2.91
CA ARG A 204 12.12 -5.01 -3.60
C ARG A 204 12.36 -4.05 -4.79
N GLY A 205 13.60 -3.64 -5.06
CA GLY A 205 13.97 -2.80 -6.20
C GLY A 205 14.00 -3.52 -7.55
N LYS A 206 13.99 -4.86 -7.60
CA LYS A 206 14.18 -5.58 -8.87
C LYS A 206 12.99 -5.48 -9.84
N HIS A 207 11.79 -5.14 -9.34
CA HIS A 207 10.59 -5.03 -10.18
C HIS A 207 10.51 -3.71 -10.96
N ARG A 208 11.17 -2.62 -10.52
CA ARG A 208 11.18 -1.36 -11.29
C ARG A 208 12.00 -1.52 -12.58
N ASN A 209 13.16 -2.17 -12.49
CA ASN A 209 13.95 -2.48 -13.67
C ASN A 209 13.21 -3.44 -14.62
N SER A 210 12.34 -4.32 -14.09
CA SER A 210 11.57 -5.24 -14.92
C SER A 210 10.64 -4.53 -15.91
N LEU A 211 9.98 -3.43 -15.54
CA LEU A 211 9.09 -2.73 -16.47
C LEU A 211 9.89 -1.92 -17.50
N VAL A 212 10.98 -1.28 -17.06
CA VAL A 212 11.90 -0.54 -17.95
C VAL A 212 12.50 -1.46 -19.00
N GLU A 213 12.92 -2.67 -18.59
CA GLU A 213 13.47 -3.71 -19.45
C GLU A 213 12.40 -4.33 -20.36
N GLN A 214 11.20 -4.59 -19.84
CA GLN A 214 10.07 -5.12 -20.63
C GLN A 214 9.59 -4.16 -21.71
N LEU A 215 9.54 -2.85 -21.41
CA LEU A 215 9.07 -1.84 -22.34
C LEU A 215 10.20 -1.29 -23.25
N GLY A 216 11.46 -1.69 -23.02
CA GLY A 216 12.59 -1.18 -23.79
C GLY A 216 12.68 0.35 -23.80
N LEU A 217 12.43 0.99 -22.65
CA LEU A 217 12.34 2.45 -22.57
C LEU A 217 13.67 3.12 -22.92
N THR A 218 13.62 4.19 -23.72
CA THR A 218 14.81 5.02 -24.00
C THR A 218 15.26 5.80 -22.75
N GLU A 219 16.51 6.27 -22.73
CA GLU A 219 17.03 7.08 -21.60
C GLU A 219 16.19 8.35 -21.36
N ASP A 220 15.72 8.99 -22.44
CA ASP A 220 14.86 10.16 -22.36
C ASP A 220 13.49 9.81 -21.76
N GLN A 221 12.86 8.72 -22.21
CA GLN A 221 11.58 8.24 -21.66
C GLN A 221 11.73 7.88 -20.16
N GLN A 222 12.81 7.20 -19.78
CA GLN A 222 13.10 6.86 -18.39
C GLN A 222 13.22 8.12 -17.53
N THR A 223 13.92 9.14 -18.02
CA THR A 223 14.10 10.42 -17.32
C THR A 223 12.77 11.16 -17.14
N GLN A 224 11.94 11.19 -18.18
CA GLN A 224 10.61 11.81 -18.12
C GLN A 224 9.70 11.09 -17.13
N ILE A 225 9.65 9.76 -17.17
CA ILE A 225 8.85 8.95 -16.23
C ILE A 225 9.36 9.12 -14.81
N GLN A 226 10.68 9.16 -14.58
CA GLN A 226 11.25 9.40 -13.26
C GLN A 226 10.83 10.76 -12.70
N THR A 227 10.81 11.79 -13.53
CA THR A 227 10.33 13.13 -13.16
C THR A 227 8.85 13.12 -12.80
N LEU A 228 8.01 12.39 -13.55
CA LEU A 228 6.59 12.19 -13.22
C LEU A 228 6.42 11.44 -11.88
N ILE A 229 7.24 10.43 -11.62
CA ILE A 229 7.20 9.67 -10.35
C ILE A 229 7.53 10.58 -9.17
N GLU A 230 8.56 11.41 -9.29
CA GLU A 230 8.94 12.38 -8.25
C GLU A 230 7.81 13.36 -7.98
N THR A 231 7.25 13.95 -9.05
CA THR A 231 6.09 14.85 -8.98
C THR A 231 4.89 14.19 -8.29
N LEU A 232 4.52 12.97 -8.69
CA LEU A 232 3.42 12.22 -8.08
C LEU A 232 3.68 11.94 -6.60
N ASN A 233 4.92 11.59 -6.23
CA ASN A 233 5.27 11.32 -4.83
C ASN A 233 5.17 12.58 -3.97
N GLU A 234 5.57 13.74 -4.50
CA GLU A 234 5.40 15.04 -3.84
C GLU A 234 3.92 15.37 -3.66
N GLN A 235 3.11 15.24 -4.71
CA GLN A 235 1.65 15.44 -4.63
C GLN A 235 0.99 14.50 -3.61
N ARG A 236 1.36 13.21 -3.60
CA ARG A 236 0.86 12.25 -2.60
C ARG A 236 1.35 12.53 -1.19
N LYS A 237 2.54 13.13 -1.04
CA LYS A 237 3.05 13.56 0.26
C LYS A 237 2.26 14.78 0.76
N ALA A 238 1.98 15.74 -0.12
CA ALA A 238 1.15 16.90 0.18
C ALA A 238 -0.28 16.46 0.57
N LEU A 239 -0.91 15.59 -0.22
CA LEU A 239 -2.24 15.03 0.05
C LEU A 239 -2.30 14.29 1.40
N ARG A 240 -1.25 13.53 1.75
CA ARG A 240 -1.14 12.89 3.07
C ARG A 240 -0.99 13.91 4.20
N ALA A 241 -0.24 14.98 3.98
CA ALA A 241 -0.06 16.04 4.99
C ALA A 241 -1.37 16.81 5.22
N GLU A 242 -2.10 17.12 4.14
CA GLU A 242 -3.45 17.70 4.19
C GLU A 242 -4.41 16.79 4.97
N TYR A 243 -4.50 15.49 4.59
CA TYR A 243 -5.29 14.51 5.35
C TYR A 243 -4.98 14.54 6.85
N TRP A 244 -3.70 14.57 7.21
CA TRP A 244 -3.32 14.57 8.62
C TRP A 244 -3.70 15.87 9.33
N THR A 245 -3.59 17.01 8.64
CA THR A 245 -3.97 18.32 9.18
C THR A 245 -5.47 18.37 9.45
N ASP A 246 -6.28 17.94 8.48
CA ASP A 246 -7.74 17.89 8.62
C ASP A 246 -8.19 16.85 9.65
N PHE A 247 -7.52 15.70 9.69
CA PHE A 247 -7.76 14.67 10.69
C PHE A 247 -7.51 15.21 12.10
N GLU A 248 -6.42 15.95 12.32
CA GLU A 248 -6.08 16.55 13.60
C GLU A 248 -7.11 17.62 14.01
N ALA A 249 -7.65 18.39 13.06
CA ALA A 249 -8.68 19.39 13.33
C ALA A 249 -10.02 18.78 13.80
N ILE A 250 -10.30 17.52 13.47
CA ILE A 250 -11.49 16.79 13.93
C ILE A 250 -11.34 16.31 15.38
N LEU A 251 -10.10 16.16 15.87
CA LEU A 251 -9.83 15.65 17.21
C LEU A 251 -10.01 16.73 18.28
N THR A 252 -10.42 16.31 19.47
CA THR A 252 -10.31 17.13 20.68
C THR A 252 -8.84 17.24 21.12
N ALA A 253 -8.53 18.22 21.97
CA ALA A 253 -7.17 18.41 22.50
C ALA A 253 -6.62 17.16 23.21
N ASP A 254 -7.44 16.47 24.01
CA ASP A 254 -7.04 15.25 24.72
C ASP A 254 -6.79 14.07 23.78
N GLN A 255 -7.62 13.94 22.73
CA GLN A 255 -7.43 12.94 21.68
C GLN A 255 -6.16 13.22 20.86
N PHE A 256 -5.90 14.49 20.57
CA PHE A 256 -4.68 14.91 19.88
C PHE A 256 -3.42 14.56 20.71
N ALA A 257 -3.42 14.86 22.02
CA ALA A 257 -2.32 14.47 22.90
C ALA A 257 -2.11 12.94 22.94
N THR A 258 -3.20 12.17 22.95
CA THR A 258 -3.16 10.71 22.87
C THR A 258 -2.55 10.23 21.54
N LEU A 259 -2.91 10.86 20.42
CA LEU A 259 -2.36 10.59 19.10
C LEU A 259 -0.85 10.86 19.05
N GLU A 260 -0.39 11.98 19.62
CA GLU A 260 1.04 12.30 19.71
C GLU A 260 1.80 11.28 20.57
N GLY A 261 1.22 10.84 21.68
CA GLY A 261 1.77 9.75 22.49
C GLY A 261 1.95 8.45 21.69
N ILE A 262 0.96 8.11 20.84
CA ILE A 262 1.05 6.96 19.94
C ILE A 262 2.15 7.16 18.89
N ARG A 263 2.26 8.36 18.30
CA ARG A 263 3.28 8.68 17.28
C ARG A 263 4.70 8.61 17.85
N THR A 264 4.94 9.22 19.00
CA THR A 264 6.24 9.22 19.68
C THR A 264 6.67 7.81 20.12
N ASN A 265 5.75 6.99 20.64
CA ASN A 265 6.05 5.59 20.96
C ASN A 265 6.39 4.75 19.73
N ARG A 266 5.74 5.00 18.58
CA ARG A 266 6.13 4.36 17.32
C ARG A 266 7.50 4.81 16.84
N GLY A 267 7.87 6.07 17.06
CA GLY A 267 9.21 6.59 16.75
C GLY A 267 10.32 6.00 17.63
N ARG A 268 10.05 5.78 18.93
CA ARG A 268 11.04 5.22 19.86
C ARG A 268 11.31 3.73 19.65
N HIS A 269 10.30 2.93 19.31
CA HIS A 269 10.49 1.51 18.99
C HIS A 269 11.41 1.28 17.78
N TRP A 270 11.53 2.27 16.90
CA TRP A 270 12.42 2.23 15.76
C TRP A 270 13.88 2.57 16.12
N LYS A 271 14.08 3.53 17.03
CA LYS A 271 15.42 4.03 17.39
C LYS A 271 16.18 3.09 18.35
N GLY A 272 15.48 2.31 19.17
CA GLY A 272 16.09 1.36 20.13
C GLY A 272 16.73 0.10 19.52
N SER A 273 16.96 0.04 18.21
CA SER A 273 17.73 -1.05 17.57
C SER A 273 19.08 -0.60 16.99
N GLU A 274 19.42 0.68 17.11
CA GLU A 274 20.73 1.23 16.73
C GLU A 274 21.49 1.85 17.93
N GLU A 275 20.95 1.79 19.15
CA GLU A 275 21.59 2.31 20.38
C GLU A 275 22.13 1.17 21.26
N GLU A 276 23.05 0.37 20.72
CA GLU A 276 24.11 -0.32 21.49
C GLU A 276 25.44 -0.09 20.77
N ASP A 277 25.79 1.17 20.51
CA ASP A 277 27.17 1.63 20.27
C ASP A 277 27.17 3.16 20.10
N GLU A 278 27.00 3.91 21.19
CA GLU A 278 27.56 5.27 21.25
C GLU A 278 27.69 5.78 22.69
N THR A 279 28.90 5.66 23.25
CA THR A 279 29.39 6.65 24.21
C THR A 279 30.20 7.67 23.43
N THR A 280 29.65 8.87 23.20
CA THR A 280 30.30 10.18 23.44
C THR A 280 29.36 11.33 23.04
N GLU A 281 28.81 12.01 24.06
CA GLU A 281 28.91 13.48 24.28
C GLU A 281 29.64 14.27 23.16
N THR A 282 29.12 15.37 22.58
CA THR A 282 28.67 16.65 23.18
C THR A 282 28.08 17.60 22.11
N GLU A 283 27.24 18.55 22.58
CA GLU A 283 27.06 19.94 22.12
C GLU A 283 26.90 20.29 20.63
N ALA A 284 25.69 20.73 20.25
CA ALA A 284 25.50 21.98 19.50
C ALA A 284 24.01 22.38 19.44
N ALA A 285 23.60 23.21 20.40
CA ALA A 285 22.36 23.98 20.31
C ALA A 285 22.59 25.26 19.49
N GLY A 286 21.63 25.59 18.62
CA GLY A 286 21.44 26.94 18.12
C GLY A 286 21.61 27.15 16.61
N LYS A 287 20.48 27.20 15.89
CA LYS A 287 20.16 28.06 14.72
C LYS A 287 19.21 27.36 13.73
N VAL A 288 17.91 27.32 14.00
CA VAL A 288 16.89 27.23 12.93
C VAL A 288 15.59 27.90 13.41
N ALA A 289 15.57 29.23 13.42
CA ALA A 289 14.34 30.00 13.59
C ALA A 289 14.48 31.29 12.80
N THR A 290 14.22 31.26 11.48
CA THR A 290 13.97 32.43 10.60
C THR A 290 13.76 32.11 9.10
N VAL A 291 13.19 30.95 8.71
CA VAL A 291 12.92 30.67 7.26
C VAL A 291 11.51 30.11 6.99
N ALA A 292 10.55 30.26 7.90
CA ALA A 292 9.21 29.70 7.74
C ALA A 292 8.13 30.66 7.19
N GLU A 293 8.40 31.96 7.05
CA GLU A 293 7.34 32.96 6.80
C GLU A 293 7.20 33.47 5.35
N THR A 294 8.02 33.05 4.39
CA THR A 294 7.98 33.64 3.02
C THR A 294 7.39 32.75 1.93
N SER A 295 6.96 31.52 2.24
CA SER A 295 6.55 30.54 1.20
C SER A 295 5.03 30.33 1.02
N TRP A 296 4.17 30.83 1.91
CA TRP A 296 2.73 30.50 1.88
C TRP A 296 1.83 31.57 1.25
N GLY A 297 2.38 32.71 0.85
CA GLY A 297 1.59 33.83 0.31
C GLY A 297 1.31 33.82 -1.20
N ARG A 298 1.92 32.92 -1.99
CA ARG A 298 1.91 33.04 -3.47
C ARG A 298 0.96 32.07 -4.21
N VAL A 299 0.33 31.11 -3.53
CA VAL A 299 -0.54 30.12 -4.19
C VAL A 299 -2.03 30.51 -4.17
N LYS A 300 -2.43 31.52 -3.39
CA LYS A 300 -3.85 31.94 -3.30
C LYS A 300 -4.34 32.85 -4.43
N ASP A 301 -3.46 33.41 -5.25
CA ASP A 301 -3.85 34.38 -6.29
C ASP A 301 -4.13 33.74 -7.67
N SER A 302 -4.01 32.42 -7.82
CA SER A 302 -4.16 31.75 -9.13
C SER A 302 -5.53 31.12 -9.40
N PHE A 303 -6.46 31.14 -8.43
CA PHE A 303 -7.78 30.50 -8.56
C PHE A 303 -8.96 31.48 -8.43
N GLY A 304 -8.73 32.76 -8.69
CA GLY A 304 -9.77 33.78 -8.63
C GLY A 304 -9.64 34.84 -9.70
N GLN A 305 -9.83 34.45 -10.98
CA GLN A 305 -10.38 35.29 -12.04
C GLN A 305 -10.70 34.46 -13.30
#